data_AF-U2KPN4-F1
#
_entry.id   AF-U2KPN4-F1
#
_cell.length_a   1.000
_cell.length_b   1.000
_cell.length_c   1.000
_cell.angle_alpha   90.00
_cell.angle_beta   90.00
_cell.angle_gamma   90.00
#
_symmetry.space_group_name_H-M   'P 1'
#
loop_
_entity.id
_entity.type
_entity.pdbx_description
1 polymer ?
#
loop_
_entity_poly.entity_id
_entity_poly.type
_entity_poly.pdbx_seq_one_letter_code
_entity_poly.pdbx_strand_id
1 'polypeptide(L)'
;MNNEIAPVLDILEELKQECKAISKAQVELHATIAEQLSNPKGDSIKTQGAVQIHLSKETQAKIKEYQLFVLEALSESSKKLDPKFEALQQLISKHQKSLEYKNYSLFASVQLAERMLLLLVSGLVMMSCWFFGMGANQLQTASDYDLRYRYLRMQGKATASEFAHLDSIFTSHRNPQTIQQLEQKVFDYEQALQRQAELLLQQDKIKQEQRELKKQLNK
;
A
#
# COMPACT_ATOMS: atom_id res chain seq x y z
N MET A 1 -10.52 -24.01 -2.88
CA MET A 1 -11.30 -22.87 -3.41
C MET A 1 -12.07 -23.19 -4.71
N ASN A 2 -12.10 -24.46 -5.16
CA ASN A 2 -12.72 -24.85 -6.44
C ASN A 2 -14.12 -25.48 -6.30
N ASN A 3 -14.63 -25.65 -5.07
CA ASN A 3 -15.85 -26.41 -4.81
C ASN A 3 -17.15 -25.60 -5.00
N GLU A 4 -17.04 -24.27 -5.14
CA GLU A 4 -18.22 -23.38 -5.24
C GLU A 4 -18.59 -23.02 -6.68
N ILE A 5 -17.65 -23.12 -7.63
CA ILE A 5 -17.89 -22.87 -9.06
C ILE A 5 -18.40 -24.15 -9.76
N ALA A 6 -18.12 -25.31 -9.17
CA ALA A 6 -18.54 -26.62 -9.66
C ALA A 6 -20.03 -26.71 -10.03
N PRO A 7 -21.00 -26.28 -9.20
CA PRO A 7 -22.43 -26.37 -9.54
C PRO A 7 -22.85 -25.44 -10.68
N VAL A 8 -22.22 -24.26 -10.79
CA VAL A 8 -22.50 -23.32 -11.90
C VAL A 8 -21.97 -23.88 -13.22
N LEU A 9 -20.78 -24.47 -13.18
CA LEU A 9 -20.14 -25.07 -14.34
C LEU A 9 -20.90 -26.32 -14.82
N ASP A 10 -21.39 -27.12 -13.87
CA ASP A 10 -22.17 -28.34 -14.16
C ASP A 10 -23.50 -28.02 -14.86
N ILE A 11 -24.26 -27.04 -14.35
CA ILE A 11 -25.51 -26.58 -14.99
C ILE A 11 -25.24 -25.97 -16.37
N LEU A 12 -24.13 -25.24 -16.55
CA LEU A 12 -23.74 -24.66 -17.83
C LEU A 12 -23.36 -25.74 -18.86
N GLU A 13 -22.64 -26.77 -18.43
CA GLU A 13 -22.27 -27.89 -19.29
C GLU A 13 -23.50 -28.73 -19.67
N GLU A 14 -24.45 -28.93 -18.74
CA GLU A 14 -25.73 -29.59 -19.00
C GLU A 14 -26.58 -28.80 -20.02
N LEU A 15 -26.72 -27.48 -19.84
CA LEU A 15 -27.42 -26.60 -20.81
C LEU A 15 -26.77 -26.64 -22.19
N LYS A 16 -25.43 -26.63 -22.26
CA LYS A 16 -24.69 -26.74 -23.52
C LYS A 16 -24.95 -28.07 -24.22
N GLN A 17 -25.04 -29.17 -23.48
CA GLN A 17 -25.35 -30.49 -24.04
C GLN A 17 -26.79 -30.56 -24.55
N GLU A 18 -27.77 -30.01 -23.81
CA GLU A 18 -29.17 -29.97 -24.25
C GLU A 18 -29.34 -29.09 -25.51
N CYS A 19 -28.72 -27.90 -25.56
CA CYS A 19 -28.71 -27.06 -26.77
C CYS A 19 -28.10 -27.78 -27.99
N LYS A 20 -27.06 -28.58 -27.77
CA LYS A 20 -26.44 -29.39 -28.83
C LYS A 20 -27.38 -30.50 -29.32
N ALA A 21 -28.11 -31.16 -28.40
CA ALA A 21 -29.08 -32.19 -28.76
C ALA A 21 -30.26 -31.58 -29.56
N ILE A 22 -30.75 -30.42 -29.15
CA ILE A 22 -31.82 -29.68 -29.86
C ILE A 22 -31.35 -29.29 -31.27
N SER A 23 -30.14 -28.73 -31.40
CA SER A 23 -29.58 -28.38 -32.71
C SER A 23 -29.45 -29.60 -33.64
N LYS A 24 -29.05 -30.75 -33.10
CA LYS A 24 -28.97 -32.00 -33.86
C LYS A 24 -30.35 -32.49 -34.33
N ALA A 25 -31.34 -32.48 -33.44
CA ALA A 25 -32.72 -32.87 -33.77
C ALA A 25 -33.33 -31.95 -34.84
N GLN A 26 -33.02 -30.65 -34.80
CA GLN A 26 -33.44 -29.70 -35.82
C GLN A 26 -32.82 -30.02 -37.20
N VAL A 27 -31.53 -30.38 -37.25
CA VAL A 27 -30.86 -30.78 -38.50
C VAL A 27 -31.43 -32.09 -39.06
N GLU A 28 -31.70 -33.08 -38.21
CA GLU A 28 -32.31 -34.36 -38.61
C GLU A 28 -33.74 -34.18 -39.14
N LEU A 29 -34.54 -33.29 -38.53
CA LEU A 29 -35.85 -32.90 -39.04
C LEU A 29 -35.75 -32.22 -40.42
N HIS A 30 -34.82 -31.26 -40.58
CA HIS A 30 -34.60 -30.60 -41.87
C HIS A 30 -34.16 -31.58 -42.97
N ALA A 31 -33.33 -32.56 -42.65
CA ALA A 31 -32.87 -33.59 -43.59
C ALA A 31 -34.02 -34.53 -44.02
N THR A 32 -34.80 -35.03 -43.05
CA THR A 32 -35.95 -35.91 -43.30
C THR A 32 -37.00 -35.23 -44.18
N ILE A 33 -37.21 -33.93 -43.97
CA ILE A 33 -38.18 -33.16 -44.75
C ILE A 33 -37.65 -32.85 -46.15
N ALA A 34 -36.34 -32.57 -46.31
CA ALA A 34 -35.73 -32.39 -47.64
C ALA A 34 -35.84 -33.67 -48.48
N GLU A 35 -35.79 -34.85 -47.85
CA GLU A 35 -36.01 -36.15 -48.48
C GLU A 35 -37.49 -36.39 -48.86
N GLN A 36 -38.44 -35.93 -48.03
CA GLN A 36 -39.87 -35.97 -48.36
C GLN A 36 -40.25 -35.01 -49.51
N LEU A 37 -39.59 -33.86 -49.59
CA LEU A 37 -39.81 -32.85 -50.65
C LEU A 37 -39.18 -33.24 -51.99
N SER A 38 -38.13 -34.08 -51.99
CA SER A 38 -37.44 -34.53 -53.20
C SER A 38 -38.09 -35.73 -53.89
N ASN A 39 -39.12 -36.34 -53.28
CA ASN A 39 -39.81 -37.51 -53.83
C ASN A 39 -41.26 -37.19 -54.23
N PRO A 40 -41.50 -36.46 -55.36
CA PRO A 40 -42.84 -36.30 -55.88
C PRO A 40 -43.26 -37.65 -56.48
N LYS A 41 -44.19 -38.34 -55.81
CA LYS A 41 -44.84 -39.52 -56.39
C LYS A 41 -45.60 -39.04 -57.63
N GLY A 42 -44.97 -39.22 -58.79
CA GLY A 42 -45.48 -38.75 -60.06
C GLY A 42 -46.78 -39.46 -60.41
N ASP A 43 -47.80 -38.69 -60.75
CA ASP A 43 -48.51 -39.00 -61.98
C ASP A 43 -49.23 -37.80 -62.60
N SER A 44 -49.22 -37.85 -63.93
CA SER A 44 -50.04 -37.16 -64.91
C SER A 44 -49.84 -35.67 -65.24
N ILE A 45 -49.49 -35.52 -66.51
CA ILE A 45 -49.27 -34.36 -67.35
C ILE A 45 -50.60 -33.65 -67.73
N LYS A 46 -50.50 -32.32 -67.94
CA LYS A 46 -51.43 -31.35 -68.58
C LYS A 46 -52.64 -30.84 -67.77
N THR A 47 -52.46 -29.67 -67.12
CA THR A 47 -53.32 -28.45 -67.20
C THR A 47 -52.63 -27.32 -66.40
N GLN A 48 -51.84 -26.47 -67.08
CA GLN A 48 -50.73 -25.72 -66.47
C GLN A 48 -51.09 -24.38 -65.77
N GLY A 49 -52.35 -23.92 -65.81
CA GLY A 49 -52.74 -22.63 -65.22
C GLY A 49 -53.37 -22.70 -63.81
N ALA A 50 -54.27 -23.66 -63.57
CA ALA A 50 -55.02 -23.77 -62.30
C ALA A 50 -54.35 -24.72 -61.29
N VAL A 51 -53.68 -25.78 -61.76
CA VAL A 51 -52.96 -26.75 -60.92
C VAL A 51 -51.76 -26.12 -60.23
N GLN A 52 -51.08 -25.18 -60.89
CA GLN A 52 -49.90 -24.50 -60.35
C GLN A 52 -50.24 -23.57 -59.18
N ILE A 53 -51.40 -22.91 -59.22
CA ILE A 53 -51.90 -22.05 -58.13
C ILE A 53 -52.39 -22.92 -56.95
N HIS A 54 -53.01 -24.08 -57.22
CA HIS A 54 -53.46 -25.00 -56.17
C HIS A 54 -52.28 -25.68 -55.47
N LEU A 55 -51.27 -26.12 -56.23
CA LEU A 55 -50.01 -26.66 -55.70
C LEU A 55 -49.25 -25.59 -54.90
N SER A 56 -49.24 -24.33 -55.35
CA SER A 56 -48.64 -23.20 -54.64
C SER A 56 -49.34 -22.89 -53.31
N LYS A 57 -50.68 -22.94 -53.27
CA LYS A 57 -51.44 -22.76 -52.02
C LYS A 57 -51.27 -23.94 -51.05
N GLU A 58 -51.24 -25.18 -51.55
CA GLU A 58 -51.05 -26.37 -50.72
C GLU A 58 -49.63 -26.44 -50.13
N THR A 59 -48.61 -26.12 -50.93
CA THR A 59 -47.22 -26.00 -50.45
C THR A 59 -47.07 -24.87 -49.45
N GLN A 60 -47.73 -23.72 -49.66
CA GLN A 60 -47.74 -22.63 -48.70
C GLN A 60 -48.44 -23.01 -47.38
N ALA A 61 -49.54 -23.78 -47.43
CA ALA A 61 -50.21 -24.27 -46.23
C ALA A 61 -49.33 -25.24 -45.44
N LYS A 62 -48.66 -26.18 -46.13
CA LYS A 62 -47.67 -27.08 -45.52
C LYS A 62 -46.51 -26.31 -44.90
N ILE A 63 -45.96 -25.31 -45.58
CA ILE A 63 -44.90 -24.44 -45.03
C ILE A 63 -45.34 -23.73 -43.75
N LYS A 64 -46.60 -23.27 -43.68
CA LYS A 64 -47.14 -22.63 -42.47
C LYS A 64 -47.34 -23.62 -41.32
N GLU A 65 -47.80 -24.84 -41.60
CA GLU A 65 -47.87 -25.90 -40.58
C GLU A 65 -46.48 -26.27 -40.06
N TYR A 66 -45.46 -26.34 -40.92
CA TYR A 66 -44.07 -26.54 -40.51
C TYR A 66 -43.56 -25.40 -39.63
N GLN A 67 -43.85 -24.15 -39.99
CA GLN A 67 -43.48 -23.00 -39.16
C GLN A 67 -44.15 -23.08 -37.79
N LEU A 68 -45.42 -23.50 -37.73
CA LEU A 68 -46.15 -23.67 -36.47
C LEU A 68 -45.54 -24.79 -35.62
N PHE A 69 -45.18 -25.92 -36.21
CA PHE A 69 -44.56 -27.05 -35.50
C PHE A 69 -43.16 -26.71 -34.97
N VAL A 70 -42.32 -26.04 -35.76
CA VAL A 70 -41.00 -25.58 -35.30
C VAL A 70 -41.13 -24.56 -34.18
N LEU A 71 -42.12 -23.66 -34.28
CA LEU A 71 -42.38 -22.68 -33.23
C LEU A 71 -42.86 -23.34 -31.93
N GLU A 72 -43.68 -24.37 -32.02
CA GLU A 72 -44.15 -25.15 -30.86
C GLU A 72 -42.99 -25.93 -30.20
N ALA A 73 -42.15 -26.60 -31.00
CA ALA A 73 -40.98 -27.33 -30.48
C ALA A 73 -39.95 -26.39 -29.83
N LEU A 74 -39.75 -25.19 -30.41
CA LEU A 74 -38.90 -24.16 -29.80
C LEU A 74 -39.51 -23.58 -28.52
N SER A 75 -40.84 -23.41 -28.48
CA SER A 75 -41.58 -22.97 -27.29
C SER A 75 -41.47 -23.98 -26.15
N GLU A 76 -41.62 -25.27 -26.44
CA GLU A 76 -41.49 -26.34 -25.45
C GLU A 76 -40.05 -26.44 -24.91
N SER A 77 -39.06 -26.30 -25.79
CA SER A 77 -37.65 -26.22 -25.40
C SER A 77 -37.35 -25.00 -24.52
N SER A 78 -37.82 -23.81 -24.92
CA SER A 78 -37.65 -22.56 -24.15
C SER A 78 -38.19 -22.73 -22.73
N LYS A 79 -39.41 -23.27 -22.58
CA LYS A 79 -40.04 -23.53 -21.27
C LYS A 79 -39.19 -24.45 -20.38
N LYS A 80 -38.41 -25.37 -20.96
CA LYS A 80 -37.50 -26.26 -20.22
C LYS A 80 -36.20 -25.56 -19.79
N LEU A 81 -35.71 -24.61 -20.60
CA LEU A 81 -34.47 -23.87 -20.32
C LEU A 81 -34.68 -22.69 -19.36
N ASP A 82 -35.85 -22.02 -19.41
CA ASP A 82 -36.19 -20.88 -18.56
C ASP A 82 -35.91 -21.08 -17.05
N PRO A 83 -36.35 -22.17 -16.39
CA PRO A 83 -36.07 -22.37 -14.97
C PRO A 83 -34.59 -22.61 -14.65
N LYS A 84 -33.81 -23.16 -15.59
CA LYS A 84 -32.36 -23.37 -15.41
C LYS A 84 -31.60 -22.04 -15.53
N PHE A 85 -32.01 -21.16 -16.45
CA PHE A 85 -31.47 -19.80 -16.54
C PHE A 85 -31.77 -19.00 -15.28
N GLU A 86 -32.97 -19.11 -14.71
CA GLU A 86 -33.32 -18.46 -13.45
C GLU A 86 -32.46 -18.98 -12.29
N ALA A 87 -32.25 -20.30 -12.18
CA ALA A 87 -31.38 -20.89 -11.16
C ALA A 87 -29.91 -20.41 -11.28
N LEU A 88 -29.38 -20.31 -12.51
CA LEU A 88 -28.06 -19.74 -12.76
C LEU A 88 -27.99 -18.27 -12.36
N GLN A 89 -29.01 -17.48 -12.72
CA GLN A 89 -29.07 -16.06 -12.37
C GLN A 89 -29.10 -15.86 -10.84
N GLN A 90 -29.85 -16.70 -10.11
CA GLN A 90 -29.85 -16.69 -8.65
C GLN A 90 -28.47 -17.03 -8.06
N LEU A 91 -27.80 -18.07 -8.56
CA LEU A 91 -26.45 -18.45 -8.09
C LEU A 91 -25.42 -17.34 -8.34
N ILE A 92 -25.42 -16.75 -9.54
CA ILE A 92 -24.54 -15.63 -9.88
C ILE A 92 -24.80 -14.45 -8.94
N SER A 93 -26.06 -14.09 -8.70
CA SER A 93 -26.41 -12.98 -7.81
C SER A 93 -25.95 -13.20 -6.37
N LYS A 94 -26.01 -14.44 -5.87
CA LYS A 94 -25.55 -14.82 -4.53
C LYS A 94 -24.03 -14.74 -4.42
N HIS A 95 -23.32 -15.25 -5.42
CA HIS A 95 -21.85 -15.17 -5.48
C HIS A 95 -21.37 -13.73 -5.59
N GLN A 96 -21.99 -12.91 -6.42
CA GLN A 96 -21.62 -11.51 -6.59
C GLN A 96 -21.78 -10.72 -5.28
N LYS A 97 -22.89 -10.91 -4.56
CA LYS A 97 -23.10 -10.29 -3.23
C LYS A 97 -22.06 -10.76 -2.19
N SER A 98 -21.71 -12.04 -2.18
CA SER A 98 -20.71 -12.59 -1.26
C SER A 98 -19.32 -12.00 -1.51
N LEU A 99 -18.95 -11.83 -2.79
CA LEU A 99 -17.69 -11.21 -3.19
C LEU A 99 -17.65 -9.71 -2.84
N GLU A 100 -18.72 -8.96 -3.10
CA GLU A 100 -18.80 -7.54 -2.72
C GLU A 100 -18.66 -7.36 -1.20
N TYR A 101 -19.34 -8.18 -0.40
CA TYR A 101 -19.23 -8.14 1.06
C TYR A 101 -17.80 -8.45 1.55
N LYS A 102 -17.15 -9.48 0.98
CA LYS A 102 -15.78 -9.86 1.32
C LYS A 102 -14.79 -8.76 0.92
N ASN A 103 -14.94 -8.17 -0.25
CA ASN A 103 -14.08 -7.09 -0.74
C ASN A 103 -14.24 -5.81 0.08
N TYR A 104 -15.46 -5.45 0.47
CA TYR A 104 -15.72 -4.30 1.34
C TYR A 104 -15.07 -4.48 2.72
N SER A 105 -15.14 -5.69 3.30
CA SER A 105 -14.50 -5.99 4.58
C SER A 105 -12.97 -5.90 4.53
N LEU A 106 -12.35 -6.40 3.44
CA LEU A 106 -10.91 -6.30 3.23
C LEU A 106 -10.48 -4.85 3.03
N PHE A 107 -11.20 -4.08 2.23
CA PHE A 107 -10.92 -2.66 2.02
C PHE A 107 -11.02 -1.86 3.32
N ALA A 108 -12.05 -2.10 4.14
CA ALA A 108 -12.20 -1.48 5.45
C ALA A 108 -11.04 -1.83 6.39
N SER A 109 -10.59 -3.08 6.40
CA SER A 109 -9.45 -3.52 7.21
C SER A 109 -8.13 -2.88 6.77
N VAL A 110 -7.91 -2.73 5.46
CA VAL A 110 -6.72 -2.06 4.90
C VAL A 110 -6.72 -0.58 5.25
N GLN A 111 -7.86 0.09 5.10
CA GLN A 111 -7.99 1.51 5.45
C GLN A 111 -7.81 1.75 6.96
N LEU A 112 -8.26 0.82 7.81
CA LEU A 112 -8.04 0.90 9.25
C LEU A 112 -6.56 0.67 9.60
N ALA A 113 -5.91 -0.32 8.96
CA ALA A 113 -4.49 -0.61 9.14
C ALA A 113 -3.62 0.57 8.71
N GLU A 114 -3.94 1.24 7.60
CA GLU A 114 -3.26 2.44 7.13
C GLU A 114 -3.34 3.57 8.16
N ARG A 115 -4.53 3.86 8.71
CA ARG A 115 -4.70 4.87 9.76
C ARG A 115 -3.92 4.54 11.03
N MET A 116 -3.90 3.28 11.43
CA MET A 116 -3.11 2.83 12.59
C MET A 116 -1.61 3.00 12.35
N LEU A 117 -1.13 2.68 11.15
CA LEU A 117 0.29 2.81 10.79
C LEU A 117 0.72 4.29 10.73
N LEU A 118 -0.13 5.17 10.19
CA LEU A 118 0.11 6.62 10.20
C LEU A 118 0.17 7.19 11.63
N LEU A 119 -0.74 6.78 12.52
CA LEU A 119 -0.72 7.19 13.92
C LEU A 119 0.55 6.70 14.64
N LEU A 120 0.97 5.46 14.37
CA LEU A 120 2.17 4.88 14.94
C LEU A 120 3.44 5.65 14.50
N VAL A 121 3.57 5.92 13.19
CA VAL A 121 4.71 6.68 12.65
C VAL A 121 4.71 8.10 13.18
N SER A 122 3.55 8.77 13.20
CA SER A 122 3.42 10.13 13.75
C SER A 122 3.79 10.19 15.23
N GLY A 123 3.32 9.22 16.02
CA GLY A 123 3.67 9.10 17.44
C GLY A 123 5.16 8.89 17.68
N LEU A 124 5.80 8.03 16.88
CA LEU A 124 7.25 7.79 16.97
C LEU A 124 8.07 9.04 16.67
N VAL A 125 7.67 9.81 15.65
CA VAL A 125 8.33 11.08 15.30
C VAL A 125 8.20 12.08 16.44
N MET A 126 7.00 12.27 17.01
CA MET A 126 6.82 13.19 18.14
C MET A 126 7.63 12.77 19.37
N MET A 127 7.67 11.48 19.68
CA MET A 127 8.50 10.95 20.78
C MET A 127 10.00 11.19 20.54
N SER A 128 10.48 11.00 19.31
CA SER A 128 11.88 11.29 18.98
C SER A 128 12.21 12.79 19.07
N CYS A 129 11.30 13.66 18.63
CA CYS A 129 11.47 15.11 18.70
C CYS A 129 11.50 15.58 20.16
N TRP A 130 10.60 15.07 20.99
CA TRP A 130 10.56 15.36 22.43
C TRP A 130 11.81 14.89 23.14
N PHE A 131 12.27 13.66 22.87
CA PHE A 131 13.51 13.11 23.44
C PHE A 131 14.73 13.96 23.08
N PHE A 132 14.85 14.37 21.81
CA PHE A 132 15.95 15.21 21.36
C PHE A 132 15.89 16.62 21.94
N GLY A 133 14.70 17.24 21.97
CA GLY A 133 14.51 18.58 22.54
C GLY A 133 14.85 18.63 24.03
N MET A 134 14.44 17.62 24.81
CA MET A 134 14.76 17.55 26.22
C MET A 134 16.25 17.22 26.45
N GLY A 135 16.85 16.36 25.64
CA GLY A 135 18.27 16.02 25.70
C GLY A 135 19.20 17.19 25.38
N ALA A 136 18.86 18.00 24.36
CA ALA A 136 19.61 19.20 24.00
C ALA A 136 19.66 20.21 25.15
N ASN A 137 18.53 20.42 25.84
CA ASN A 137 18.46 21.32 26.99
C ASN A 137 19.32 20.83 28.16
N GLN A 138 19.38 19.53 28.42
CA GLN A 138 20.22 18.95 29.48
C GLN A 138 21.71 19.06 29.17
N LEU A 139 22.12 18.78 27.92
CA LEU A 139 23.50 18.92 27.46
C LEU A 139 23.98 20.38 27.55
N GLN A 140 23.13 21.30 27.11
CA GLN A 140 23.42 22.73 27.18
C GLN A 140 23.51 23.23 28.62
N THR A 141 22.65 22.71 29.50
CA THR A 141 22.71 23.02 30.94
C THR A 141 24.02 22.52 31.57
N ALA A 142 24.49 21.32 31.20
CA ALA A 142 25.76 20.77 31.68
C ALA A 142 26.98 21.58 31.20
N SER A 143 27.01 21.99 29.93
CA SER A 143 28.08 22.86 29.41
C SER A 143 28.07 24.23 30.08
N ASP A 144 26.88 24.78 30.33
CA ASP A 144 26.73 26.08 31.00
C ASP A 144 27.30 26.02 32.43
N TYR A 145 27.08 24.93 33.19
CA TYR A 145 27.68 24.76 34.52
C TYR A 145 29.20 24.62 34.49
N ASP A 146 29.73 23.84 33.55
CA ASP A 146 31.17 23.64 33.41
C ASP A 146 31.90 24.95 33.06
N LEU A 147 31.35 25.75 32.14
CA LEU A 147 31.90 27.04 31.78
C LEU A 147 31.87 28.04 32.96
N ARG A 148 30.76 28.10 33.71
CA ARG A 148 30.67 28.93 34.92
C ARG A 148 31.75 28.55 35.94
N TYR A 149 31.95 27.25 36.16
CA TYR A 149 32.97 26.76 37.09
C TYR A 149 34.38 27.17 36.65
N ARG A 150 34.74 26.94 35.38
CA ARG A 150 36.05 27.33 34.84
C ARG A 150 36.29 28.83 34.90
N TYR A 151 35.27 29.64 34.60
CA TYR A 151 35.35 31.10 34.71
C TYR A 151 35.55 31.58 36.16
N LEU A 152 34.83 31.00 37.12
CA LEU A 152 35.00 31.33 38.55
C LEU A 152 36.41 30.96 39.04
N ARG A 153 36.95 29.82 38.57
CA ARG A 153 38.31 29.41 38.85
C ARG A 153 39.35 30.39 38.30
N MET A 154 39.12 30.92 37.09
CA MET A 154 39.95 31.96 36.48
C MET A 154 39.93 33.26 37.29
N GLN A 155 38.76 33.71 37.77
CA GLN A 155 38.65 34.94 38.56
C GLN A 155 39.36 34.85 39.92
N GLY A 156 39.43 33.67 40.54
CA GLY A 156 40.15 33.42 41.79
C GLY A 156 39.52 34.03 43.06
N LYS A 157 38.69 35.07 42.94
CA LYS A 157 37.82 35.63 43.98
C LYS A 157 36.53 36.13 43.32
N ALA A 158 35.42 35.47 43.60
CA ALA A 158 34.11 35.90 43.09
C ALA A 158 33.37 36.70 44.15
N THR A 159 33.06 37.96 43.84
CA THR A 159 32.17 38.76 44.68
C THR A 159 30.72 38.28 44.47
N ALA A 160 29.87 38.38 45.49
CA ALA A 160 28.46 37.98 45.36
C ALA A 160 27.73 38.68 44.19
N SER A 161 28.10 39.92 43.88
CA SER A 161 27.57 40.67 42.72
C SER A 161 28.04 40.11 41.38
N GLU A 162 29.30 39.69 41.27
CA GLU A 162 29.87 39.08 40.05
C GLU A 162 29.27 37.71 39.79
N PHE A 163 29.04 36.93 40.85
CA PHE A 163 28.33 35.66 40.75
C PHE A 163 26.88 35.85 40.30
N ALA A 164 26.15 36.82 40.87
CA ALA A 164 24.78 37.12 40.45
C ALA A 164 24.69 37.62 39.00
N HIS A 165 25.66 38.44 38.57
CA HIS A 165 25.75 38.88 37.18
C HIS A 165 26.07 37.72 36.23
N LEU A 166 27.01 36.86 36.61
CA LEU A 166 27.34 35.65 35.85
C LEU A 166 26.14 34.71 35.74
N ASP A 167 25.44 34.44 36.84
CA ASP A 167 24.25 33.58 36.83
C ASP A 167 23.17 34.16 35.90
N SER A 168 22.92 35.47 35.95
CA SER A 168 21.98 36.17 35.06
C SER A 168 22.30 35.99 33.57
N ILE A 169 23.57 35.96 33.16
CA ILE A 169 24.00 35.75 31.76
C ILE A 169 23.59 34.36 31.23
N PHE A 170 23.46 33.36 32.10
CA PHE A 170 23.14 31.99 31.68
C PHE A 170 21.70 31.57 32.02
N THR A 171 21.03 32.22 32.98
CA THR A 171 19.66 31.91 33.39
C THR A 171 18.65 32.91 32.82
N SER A 172 18.60 34.12 33.38
CA SER A 172 17.56 35.11 33.11
C SER A 172 17.73 35.89 31.80
N HIS A 173 18.98 36.17 31.40
CA HIS A 173 19.32 36.98 30.23
C HIS A 173 20.35 36.27 29.36
N ARG A 174 19.98 35.09 28.85
CA ARG A 174 20.86 34.28 28.00
C ARG A 174 21.28 35.02 26.75
N ASN A 175 22.55 35.44 26.68
CA ASN A 175 23.14 36.07 25.51
C ASN A 175 24.28 35.20 24.93
N PRO A 176 24.10 34.57 23.75
CA PRO A 176 25.11 33.70 23.17
C PRO A 176 26.43 34.43 22.87
N GLN A 177 26.39 35.73 22.54
CA GLN A 177 27.60 36.51 22.28
C GLN A 177 28.43 36.68 23.55
N THR A 178 27.78 36.95 24.68
CA THR A 178 28.45 37.11 25.97
C THR A 178 29.03 35.78 26.47
N ILE A 179 28.31 34.68 26.24
CA ILE A 179 28.79 33.33 26.58
C ILE A 179 30.04 32.98 25.76
N GLN A 180 30.04 33.22 24.44
CA GLN A 180 31.21 33.00 23.58
C GLN A 180 32.42 33.84 24.01
N GLN A 181 32.20 35.11 24.39
CA GLN A 181 33.28 35.94 24.93
C GLN A 181 33.83 35.39 26.25
N LEU A 182 32.99 34.78 27.07
CA LEU A 182 33.40 34.14 28.32
C LEU A 182 34.24 32.89 28.04
N GLU A 183 33.79 32.04 27.10
CA GLU A 183 34.53 30.86 26.64
C GLU A 183 35.92 31.23 26.14
N GLN A 184 36.02 32.26 25.31
CA GLN A 184 37.29 32.70 24.77
C GLN A 184 38.25 33.20 25.87
N LYS A 185 37.74 33.99 26.84
CA LYS A 185 38.54 34.44 27.99
C LYS A 185 39.07 33.29 28.83
N VAL A 186 38.23 32.29 29.09
CA VAL A 186 38.62 31.08 29.84
C VAL A 186 39.66 30.29 29.05
N PHE A 187 39.45 30.10 27.75
CA PHE A 187 40.37 29.38 26.89
C PHE A 187 41.75 30.05 26.82
N ASP A 188 41.78 31.37 26.61
CA ASP A 188 43.02 32.14 26.56
C ASP A 188 43.80 32.07 27.88
N TYR A 189 43.08 32.10 29.01
CA TYR A 189 43.66 31.96 30.35
C TYR A 189 44.24 30.56 30.58
N GLU A 190 43.49 29.50 30.28
CA GLU A 190 43.94 28.12 30.42
C GLU A 190 45.17 27.85 29.53
N GLN A 191 45.17 28.39 28.31
CA GLN A 191 46.31 28.28 27.41
C GLN A 191 47.54 29.05 27.93
N ALA A 192 47.35 30.24 28.49
CA ALA A 192 48.43 31.01 29.12
C ALA A 192 49.02 30.27 30.33
N LEU A 193 48.16 29.67 31.16
CA LEU A 193 48.56 28.88 32.31
C LEU A 193 49.37 27.64 31.90
N GLN A 194 48.95 26.96 30.82
CA GLN A 194 49.69 25.83 30.27
C GLN A 194 51.08 26.24 29.77
N ARG A 195 51.18 27.32 28.98
CA ARG A 195 52.49 27.84 28.53
C ARG A 195 53.40 28.20 29.71
N GLN A 196 52.83 28.79 30.76
CA GLN A 196 53.59 29.12 31.96
C GLN A 196 54.14 27.87 32.66
N ALA A 197 53.35 26.80 32.76
CA ALA A 197 53.79 25.53 33.33
C ALA A 197 54.90 24.87 32.48
N GLU A 198 54.79 24.93 31.15
CA GLU A 198 55.82 24.43 30.23
C GLU A 198 57.14 25.20 30.38
N LEU A 199 57.08 26.53 30.46
CA LEU A 199 58.25 27.38 30.68
C LEU A 199 58.91 27.10 32.03
N LEU A 200 58.12 26.87 33.07
CA LEU A 200 58.63 26.55 34.41
C LEU A 200 59.36 25.19 34.41
N LEU A 201 58.80 24.19 33.73
CA LEU A 201 59.47 22.90 33.54
C LEU A 201 60.77 23.01 32.75
N GLN A 202 60.81 23.84 31.70
CA GLN A 202 62.05 24.10 30.96
C GLN A 202 63.10 24.79 31.84
N GLN A 203 62.68 25.76 32.65
CA GLN A 203 63.58 26.46 33.55
C GLN A 203 64.20 25.51 34.59
N ASP A 204 63.42 24.57 35.13
CA ASP A 204 63.90 23.60 36.09
C ASP A 204 64.86 22.58 35.47
N LYS A 205 64.62 22.15 34.22
CA LYS A 205 65.57 21.32 33.46
C LYS A 205 66.91 22.03 33.26
N ILE A 206 66.88 23.29 32.82
CA ILE A 206 68.10 24.08 32.62
C ILE A 206 68.87 24.26 33.94
N LYS A 207 68.16 24.54 35.05
CA LYS A 207 68.79 24.64 36.38
C LYS A 207 69.41 23.31 36.81
N GLN A 208 68.78 22.18 36.52
CA GLN A 208 69.34 20.86 36.81
C GLN A 208 70.61 20.59 36.00
N GLU A 209 70.58 20.82 34.69
CA GLU A 209 71.74 20.68 33.81
C GLU A 209 72.90 21.57 34.25
N GLN A 210 72.64 22.83 34.65
CA GLN A 210 73.67 23.71 35.18
C GLN A 210 74.31 23.19 36.48
N ARG A 211 73.52 22.55 37.36
CA ARG A 211 74.06 21.93 38.59
C ARG A 211 74.92 20.72 38.26
N GLU A 212 74.54 19.92 37.28
CA GLU A 212 75.32 18.77 36.82
C GLU A 212 76.64 19.19 36.18
N LEU A 213 76.62 20.19 35.28
CA LEU A 213 77.81 20.75 34.68
C LEU A 213 78.77 21.36 35.72
N LYS A 214 78.27 22.10 36.71
CA LYS A 214 79.10 22.63 37.81
C LYS A 214 79.76 21.53 38.64
N LYS A 215 79.08 20.41 38.86
CA LYS A 215 79.66 19.25 39.57
C LYS A 215 80.77 18.58 38.75
N GLN A 216 80.61 18.51 37.43
CA GLN A 216 81.64 17.95 36.53
C GLN A 216 82.88 18.85 36.43
N LEU A 217 82.70 20.18 36.47
CA LEU A 217 83.81 21.14 36.37
C LEU A 217 84.64 21.25 37.67
N ASN A 218 84.04 20.95 38.82
CA ASN A 218 84.70 20.99 40.13
C ASN A 218 85.35 19.65 40.52
N LYS A 219 85.48 18.70 39.58
CA LYS A 219 86.07 17.37 39.77
C LYS A 219 87.38 17.27 39.00
#